data_AF-W6TFS9-F1
#
_entry.id   AF-W6TFS9-F1
#
_cell.length_a   1.000
_cell.length_b   1.000
_cell.length_c   1.000
_cell.angle_alpha   90.00
_cell.angle_beta   90.00
_cell.angle_gamma   90.00
#
_symmetry.space_group_name_H-M   'P 1'
#
loop_
_entity.id
_entity.type
_entity.pdbx_description
1 polymer ?
#
loop_
_entity_poly.entity_id
_entity_poly.type
_entity_poly.pdbx_seq_one_letter_code
_entity_poly.pdbx_strand_id
1 'polypeptide(L)'
;MVVMGCNSGGVGGGEEGKNKFLQSLVNVSNEFLNVFTSFGDMVGSVLGLSVESKKSDVGNYFKAVQSTVEGIKSGLNKIVDEMKEEKNPNAAATESAVKTLVESKLDKIIGGAKEASEAIGDASDLIGNVADQNVGGTAGDIDSLVKGIKGIVEVVLKEGKHDAGDDKKAS
;
A
#
# COMPACT_ATOMS: atom_id res chain seq x y z
N MET A 1 -52.85 40.95 33.07
CA MET A 1 -51.88 40.99 31.97
C MET A 1 -50.48 41.02 32.56
N VAL A 2 -49.82 39.87 32.64
CA VAL A 2 -48.37 39.76 32.83
C VAL A 2 -47.95 38.56 31.99
N VAL A 3 -47.13 38.82 30.98
CA VAL A 3 -46.68 37.87 29.98
C VAL A 3 -45.67 36.92 30.63
N MET A 4 -45.95 35.61 30.65
CA MET A 4 -44.94 34.60 30.99
C MET A 4 -43.98 34.46 29.80
N GLY A 5 -42.83 35.12 29.91
CA GLY A 5 -41.70 34.92 29.01
C GLY A 5 -41.15 33.50 29.17
N CYS A 6 -41.22 32.72 28.09
CA CYS A 6 -40.39 31.52 27.93
C CYS A 6 -38.92 31.93 27.92
N ASN A 7 -38.24 31.76 29.05
CA ASN A 7 -36.78 31.69 29.07
C ASN A 7 -36.38 30.32 28.52
N SER A 8 -36.35 30.20 27.19
CA SER A 8 -35.71 29.07 26.51
C SER A 8 -34.20 29.29 26.51
N GLY A 9 -33.58 29.09 27.67
CA GLY A 9 -32.14 28.89 27.76
C GLY A 9 -31.77 27.58 27.04
N GLY A 10 -30.72 27.63 26.22
CA GLY A 10 -30.01 26.43 25.81
C GLY A 10 -30.10 26.02 24.33
N VAL A 11 -30.04 26.96 23.38
CA VAL A 11 -29.65 26.65 21.99
C VAL A 11 -28.20 27.07 21.77
N GLY A 12 -27.29 26.44 22.53
CA GLY A 12 -25.83 26.66 22.39
C GLY A 12 -25.07 25.41 21.92
N GLY A 13 -25.65 24.21 22.06
CA GLY A 13 -24.94 22.95 21.74
C GLY A 13 -25.03 22.50 20.27
N GLY A 14 -25.93 23.09 19.48
CA GLY A 14 -26.21 22.62 18.11
C GLY A 14 -25.19 23.07 17.07
N GLU A 15 -24.67 24.29 17.17
CA GLU A 15 -23.69 24.82 16.20
C GLU A 15 -22.25 24.43 16.56
N GLU A 16 -21.88 24.41 17.84
CA GLU A 16 -20.55 23.96 18.29
C GLU A 16 -20.31 22.48 18.01
N GLY A 17 -21.33 21.63 18.20
CA GLY A 17 -21.24 20.20 17.88
C GLY A 17 -21.12 19.94 16.37
N LYS A 18 -21.83 20.72 15.54
CA LYS A 18 -21.74 20.64 14.08
C LYS A 18 -20.37 21.08 13.57
N ASN A 19 -19.82 22.18 14.10
CA ASN A 19 -18.50 22.65 13.69
C ASN A 19 -17.38 21.66 14.05
N LYS A 20 -17.45 21.02 15.23
CA LYS A 20 -16.52 19.96 15.63
C LYS A 20 -16.64 18.71 14.74
N PHE A 21 -17.87 18.31 14.41
CA PHE A 21 -18.10 17.18 13.50
C PHE A 21 -17.60 17.46 12.08
N LEU A 22 -17.83 18.67 11.56
CA LEU A 22 -17.32 19.06 10.24
C LEU A 22 -15.79 19.12 10.21
N GLN A 23 -15.16 19.60 11.28
CA GLN A 23 -13.70 19.63 11.41
C GLN A 23 -13.10 18.22 11.43
N SER A 24 -13.73 17.30 12.17
CA SER A 24 -13.43 15.87 12.20
C SER A 24 -13.48 15.25 10.79
N LEU A 25 -14.56 15.50 10.04
CA LEU A 25 -14.67 15.03 8.67
C LEU A 25 -13.58 15.59 7.74
N VAL A 26 -13.19 16.86 7.92
CA VAL A 26 -12.12 17.48 7.13
C VAL A 26 -10.77 16.84 7.44
N ASN A 27 -10.48 16.56 8.71
CA ASN A 27 -9.23 15.89 9.11
C ASN A 27 -9.15 14.49 8.50
N VAL A 28 -10.18 13.67 8.70
CA VAL A 28 -10.28 12.32 8.11
C VAL A 28 -10.16 12.36 6.59
N SER A 29 -10.74 13.36 5.92
CA SER A 29 -10.62 13.52 4.46
C SER A 29 -9.19 13.83 4.02
N ASN A 30 -8.49 14.72 4.74
CA ASN A 30 -7.10 15.05 4.44
C ASN A 30 -6.17 13.84 4.65
N GLU A 31 -6.38 13.07 5.72
CA GLU A 31 -5.66 11.83 5.98
C GLU A 31 -5.82 10.83 4.83
N PHE A 32 -7.06 10.62 4.39
CA PHE A 32 -7.37 9.73 3.28
C PHE A 32 -6.73 10.21 1.98
N LEU A 33 -6.75 11.51 1.69
CA LEU A 33 -6.09 12.07 0.51
C LEU A 33 -4.58 11.86 0.53
N ASN A 34 -3.94 11.96 1.69
CA ASN A 34 -2.51 11.66 1.82
C ASN A 34 -2.22 10.19 1.50
N VAL A 35 -3.01 9.26 2.05
CA VAL A 35 -2.91 7.82 1.75
C VAL A 35 -3.11 7.56 0.25
N PHE A 36 -4.13 8.18 -0.35
CA PHE A 36 -4.44 8.02 -1.77
C PHE A 36 -3.34 8.59 -2.67
N THR A 37 -2.75 9.73 -2.30
CA THR A 37 -1.65 10.35 -3.05
C THR A 37 -0.40 9.49 -2.99
N SER A 38 -0.05 8.94 -1.82
CA SER A 38 1.07 7.99 -1.69
C SER A 38 0.88 6.74 -2.56
N PHE A 39 -0.35 6.25 -2.70
CA PHE A 39 -0.65 5.19 -3.66
C PHE A 39 -0.45 5.62 -5.12
N GLY A 40 -0.85 6.85 -5.47
CA GLY A 40 -0.62 7.42 -6.79
C GLY A 40 0.86 7.52 -7.17
N ASP A 41 1.70 7.96 -6.23
CA ASP A 41 3.16 8.07 -6.42
C ASP A 41 3.80 6.69 -6.68
N MET A 42 3.27 5.62 -6.06
CA MET A 42 3.70 4.25 -6.33
C MET A 42 3.43 3.82 -7.76
N VAL A 43 2.24 4.15 -8.31
CA VAL A 43 1.86 3.81 -9.69
C VAL A 43 2.73 4.58 -10.70
N GLY A 44 3.14 5.81 -10.36
CA GLY A 44 4.09 6.58 -11.18
C GLY A 44 5.52 6.02 -11.17
N SER A 45 5.88 5.23 -10.16
CA SER A 45 7.25 4.72 -9.93
C SER A 45 7.51 3.39 -10.63
N VAL A 46 7.19 3.29 -11.93
CA VAL A 46 7.42 2.06 -12.73
C VAL A 46 8.91 1.74 -12.80
N LEU A 47 9.26 0.46 -12.64
CA LEU A 47 10.63 -0.01 -12.83
C LEU A 47 11.09 0.22 -14.28
N GLY A 48 11.91 1.25 -14.48
CA GLY A 48 12.57 1.53 -15.75
C GLY A 48 13.91 0.81 -15.84
N LEU A 49 14.07 -0.07 -16.83
CA LEU A 49 15.32 -0.78 -17.07
C LEU A 49 16.08 -0.17 -18.26
N SER A 50 17.39 -0.09 -18.14
CA SER A 50 18.34 0.31 -19.18
C SER A 50 19.54 -0.64 -19.21
N VAL A 51 20.45 -0.45 -20.17
CA VAL A 51 21.68 -1.26 -20.26
C VAL A 51 22.62 -1.07 -19.06
N GLU A 52 22.48 0.05 -18.34
CA GLU A 52 23.29 0.36 -17.15
C GLU A 52 22.61 -0.08 -15.85
N SER A 53 21.39 -0.64 -15.93
CA SER A 53 20.63 -1.06 -14.76
C SER A 53 21.31 -2.22 -14.04
N LYS A 54 21.47 -2.05 -12.73
CA LYS A 54 22.04 -3.04 -11.82
C LYS A 54 20.94 -3.93 -11.24
N LYS A 55 21.31 -5.13 -10.82
CA LYS A 55 20.40 -6.01 -10.07
C LYS A 55 19.85 -5.28 -8.82
N SER A 56 20.69 -4.52 -8.11
CA SER A 56 20.29 -3.70 -6.96
C SER A 56 19.18 -2.70 -7.26
N ASP A 57 19.05 -2.21 -8.51
CA ASP A 57 17.97 -1.28 -8.87
C ASP A 57 16.60 -1.98 -8.81
N VAL A 58 16.55 -3.27 -9.17
CA VAL A 58 15.36 -4.11 -9.02
C VAL A 58 15.07 -4.37 -7.54
N GLY A 59 16.10 -4.62 -6.74
CA GLY A 59 15.97 -4.78 -5.29
C GLY A 59 15.41 -3.52 -4.63
N ASN A 60 15.93 -2.35 -5.01
CA ASN A 60 15.47 -1.05 -4.54
C ASN A 60 14.03 -0.75 -4.95
N TYR A 61 13.62 -1.16 -6.15
CA TYR A 61 12.23 -1.07 -6.57
C TYR A 61 11.29 -1.84 -5.63
N PHE A 62 11.61 -3.09 -5.31
CA PHE A 62 10.79 -3.86 -4.36
C PHE A 62 10.83 -3.28 -2.93
N LYS A 63 11.97 -2.75 -2.47
CA LYS A 63 12.04 -2.01 -1.18
C LYS A 63 11.11 -0.79 -1.19
N ALA A 64 11.07 -0.03 -2.29
CA ALA A 64 10.17 1.11 -2.44
C ALA A 64 8.70 0.67 -2.39
N VAL A 65 8.32 -0.38 -3.12
CA VAL A 65 6.97 -0.96 -3.07
C VAL A 65 6.61 -1.36 -1.64
N GLN A 66 7.50 -2.08 -0.94
CA GLN A 66 7.28 -2.46 0.46
C GLN A 66 7.00 -1.24 1.34
N SER A 67 7.90 -0.25 1.31
CA SER A 67 7.82 0.93 2.17
C SER A 67 6.55 1.76 1.91
N THR A 68 6.18 1.95 0.64
CA THR A 68 4.96 2.69 0.29
C THR A 68 3.71 1.96 0.77
N VAL A 69 3.64 0.63 0.60
CA VAL A 69 2.47 -0.15 1.03
C VAL A 69 2.37 -0.23 2.56
N GLU A 70 3.50 -0.28 3.27
CA GLU A 70 3.54 -0.12 4.74
C GLU A 70 3.02 1.25 5.19
N GLY A 71 3.38 2.32 4.46
CA GLY A 71 2.86 3.67 4.68
C GLY A 71 1.34 3.74 4.50
N ILE A 72 0.82 3.15 3.43
CA ILE A 72 -0.63 3.06 3.17
C ILE A 72 -1.34 2.29 4.30
N LYS A 73 -0.82 1.11 4.69
CA LYS A 73 -1.37 0.33 5.80
C LYS A 73 -1.43 1.15 7.09
N SER A 74 -0.35 1.85 7.41
CA SER A 74 -0.25 2.67 8.62
C SER A 74 -1.23 3.84 8.59
N GLY A 75 -1.33 4.54 7.45
CA GLY A 75 -2.27 5.66 7.28
C GLY A 75 -3.73 5.23 7.34
N LEU A 76 -4.10 4.08 6.76
CA LEU A 76 -5.46 3.55 6.86
C LEU A 76 -5.85 3.19 8.30
N ASN A 77 -4.93 2.60 9.08
CA ASN A 77 -5.19 2.33 10.49
C ASN A 77 -5.32 3.63 11.30
N LYS A 78 -4.49 4.63 11.01
CA LYS A 78 -4.59 5.95 11.64
C LYS A 78 -5.95 6.59 11.42
N ILE A 79 -6.47 6.56 10.19
CA ILE A 79 -7.82 7.04 9.85
C ILE A 79 -8.88 6.35 10.71
N VAL A 80 -8.77 5.03 10.88
CA VAL A 80 -9.72 4.26 11.71
C VAL A 80 -9.67 4.69 13.17
N ASP A 81 -8.46 4.91 13.71
CA ASP A 81 -8.28 5.33 15.10
C ASP A 81 -8.85 6.75 15.32
N GLU A 82 -8.57 7.70 14.43
CA GLU A 82 -9.14 9.05 14.49
C GLU A 82 -10.68 9.03 14.39
N MET A 83 -11.24 8.20 13.49
CA MET A 83 -12.69 8.02 13.40
C MET A 83 -13.31 7.48 14.70
N LYS A 84 -12.61 6.60 15.43
CA LYS A 84 -13.08 6.07 16.73
C LYS A 84 -13.03 7.15 17.81
N GLU A 85 -11.94 7.91 17.89
CA GLU A 85 -11.78 9.01 18.84
C GLU A 85 -12.86 10.07 18.67
N GLU A 86 -13.20 10.38 17.42
CA GLU A 86 -14.21 11.37 17.06
C GLU A 86 -15.65 10.81 17.11
N LYS A 87 -15.83 9.55 17.53
CA LYS A 87 -17.12 8.84 17.62
C LYS A 87 -17.88 8.86 16.30
N ASN A 88 -17.16 8.73 15.18
CA ASN A 88 -17.74 8.68 13.87
C ASN A 88 -18.66 7.45 13.76
N PRO A 89 -19.93 7.60 13.34
CA PRO A 89 -20.87 6.48 13.26
C PRO A 89 -20.44 5.38 12.30
N ASN A 90 -19.54 5.68 11.35
CA ASN A 90 -19.04 4.73 10.36
C ASN A 90 -17.73 4.03 10.80
N ALA A 91 -17.15 4.37 11.96
CA ALA A 91 -15.84 3.87 12.37
C ALA A 91 -15.72 2.33 12.35
N ALA A 92 -16.74 1.62 12.84
CA ALA A 92 -16.76 0.16 12.86
C ALA A 92 -16.79 -0.47 11.45
N ALA A 93 -17.55 0.14 10.53
CA ALA A 93 -17.62 -0.32 9.15
C ALA A 93 -16.30 -0.07 8.42
N THR A 94 -15.70 1.12 8.63
CA THR A 94 -14.38 1.46 8.08
C THR A 94 -13.30 0.54 8.61
N GLU A 95 -13.28 0.28 9.92
CA GLU A 95 -12.34 -0.67 10.56
C GLU A 95 -12.41 -2.06 9.91
N SER A 96 -13.63 -2.57 9.71
CA SER A 96 -13.83 -3.88 9.08
C SER A 96 -13.29 -3.91 7.63
N ALA A 97 -13.53 -2.85 6.87
CA ALA A 97 -13.03 -2.72 5.50
C ALA A 97 -11.50 -2.60 5.45
N VAL A 98 -10.91 -1.77 6.33
CA VAL A 98 -9.46 -1.59 6.43
C VAL A 98 -8.78 -2.88 6.86
N LYS A 99 -9.28 -3.55 7.90
CA LYS A 99 -8.78 -4.86 8.35
C LYS A 99 -8.79 -5.88 7.22
N THR A 100 -9.89 -5.96 6.48
CA THR A 100 -10.01 -6.86 5.32
C THR A 100 -8.99 -6.53 4.25
N LEU A 101 -8.82 -5.25 3.89
CA LEU A 101 -7.86 -4.81 2.88
C LEU A 101 -6.41 -5.12 3.31
N VAL A 102 -6.07 -4.86 4.56
CA VAL A 102 -4.75 -5.11 5.14
C VAL A 102 -4.43 -6.61 5.11
N GLU A 103 -5.27 -7.43 5.74
CA GLU A 103 -5.01 -8.86 5.92
C GLU A 103 -5.06 -9.63 4.60
N SER A 104 -5.98 -9.26 3.69
CA SER A 104 -6.15 -10.00 2.44
C SER A 104 -5.18 -9.56 1.34
N LYS A 105 -4.73 -8.30 1.36
CA LYS A 105 -3.96 -7.69 0.25
C LYS A 105 -2.64 -7.06 0.70
N LEU A 106 -2.68 -6.02 1.55
CA LEU A 106 -1.48 -5.21 1.82
C LEU A 106 -0.38 -6.04 2.49
N ASP A 107 -0.72 -6.89 3.45
CA ASP A 107 0.26 -7.74 4.14
C ASP A 107 0.97 -8.72 3.18
N LYS A 108 0.25 -9.23 2.18
CA LYS A 108 0.82 -10.10 1.16
C LYS A 108 1.76 -9.35 0.21
N ILE A 109 1.38 -8.14 -0.18
CA ILE A 109 2.23 -7.29 -1.03
C ILE A 109 3.51 -6.90 -0.27
N ILE A 110 3.39 -6.49 1.00
CA ILE A 110 4.53 -6.16 1.87
C ILE A 110 5.46 -7.37 2.01
N GLY A 111 4.91 -8.53 2.35
CA GLY A 111 5.69 -9.76 2.50
C GLY A 111 6.40 -10.17 1.22
N GLY A 112 5.69 -10.18 0.08
CA GLY A 112 6.27 -10.56 -1.19
C GLY A 112 7.31 -9.57 -1.72
N ALA A 113 7.09 -8.27 -1.54
CA ALA A 113 8.06 -7.24 -1.90
C ALA A 113 9.31 -7.32 -1.04
N LYS A 114 9.16 -7.56 0.27
CA LYS A 114 10.28 -7.79 1.17
C LYS A 114 11.11 -9.00 0.72
N GLU A 115 10.47 -10.16 0.53
CA GLU A 115 11.15 -11.39 0.10
C GLU A 115 11.88 -11.22 -1.24
N ALA A 116 11.25 -10.56 -2.22
CA ALA A 116 11.88 -10.26 -3.50
C ALA A 116 13.08 -9.32 -3.36
N SER A 117 12.96 -8.27 -2.54
CA SER A 117 14.05 -7.32 -2.31
C SER A 117 15.24 -7.93 -1.58
N GLU A 118 14.99 -8.79 -0.58
CA GLU A 118 16.02 -9.50 0.18
C GLU A 118 16.72 -10.54 -0.69
N ALA A 119 15.99 -11.22 -1.57
CA ALA A 119 16.57 -12.17 -2.53
C ALA A 119 17.56 -11.52 -3.50
N ILE A 120 17.30 -10.26 -3.90
CA ILE A 120 18.20 -9.51 -4.78
C ILE A 120 19.36 -8.90 -4.00
N GLY A 121 19.09 -8.42 -2.78
CA GLY A 121 20.06 -7.73 -1.94
C GLY A 121 20.64 -6.48 -2.62
N ASP A 122 21.93 -6.25 -2.42
CA ASP A 122 22.65 -5.08 -2.94
C ASP A 122 23.59 -5.45 -4.11
N ALA A 123 23.19 -6.46 -4.90
CA ALA A 123 23.97 -6.96 -6.03
C ALA A 123 24.27 -5.87 -7.06
N SER A 124 25.55 -5.58 -7.29
CA SER A 124 26.01 -4.45 -8.11
C SER A 124 26.18 -4.78 -9.61
N ASP A 125 26.12 -6.06 -9.97
CA ASP A 125 26.22 -6.48 -11.37
C ASP A 125 25.10 -5.88 -12.21
N LEU A 126 25.41 -5.63 -13.48
CA LEU A 126 24.39 -5.32 -14.48
C LEU A 126 23.42 -6.50 -14.64
N ILE A 127 22.14 -6.19 -14.88
CA ILE A 127 21.12 -7.21 -15.14
C ILE A 127 21.48 -8.04 -16.38
N GLY A 128 22.00 -7.37 -17.43
CA GLY A 128 22.42 -8.00 -18.68
C GLY A 128 23.88 -8.44 -18.72
N ASN A 129 24.54 -8.62 -17.56
CA ASN A 129 25.95 -9.01 -17.54
C ASN A 129 26.17 -10.40 -18.19
N VAL A 130 27.15 -10.50 -19.08
CA VAL A 130 27.59 -11.76 -19.70
C VAL A 130 28.98 -12.05 -19.18
N ALA A 131 29.13 -13.12 -18.42
CA ALA A 131 30.42 -13.50 -17.86
C ALA A 131 31.39 -14.01 -18.95
N ASP A 132 32.68 -13.68 -18.83
CA ASP A 132 33.76 -14.11 -19.74
C ASP A 132 34.02 -15.63 -19.70
N GLN A 133 33.49 -16.32 -18.69
CA GLN A 133 33.53 -17.78 -18.54
C GLN A 133 32.11 -18.29 -18.23
N ASN A 134 31.86 -19.60 -18.40
CA ASN A 134 30.59 -20.28 -18.03
C ASN A 134 30.33 -20.23 -16.51
N VAL A 135 30.23 -19.04 -15.94
CA VAL A 135 29.76 -18.79 -14.59
C VAL A 135 28.25 -18.82 -14.68
N GLY A 136 27.66 -20.01 -14.47
CA GLY A 136 26.23 -20.11 -14.27
C GLY A 136 25.82 -19.27 -13.07
N GLY A 137 24.63 -18.67 -13.12
CA GLY A 137 24.04 -18.06 -11.92
C GLY A 137 23.95 -19.08 -10.79
N THR A 138 24.04 -18.63 -9.54
CA THR A 138 23.94 -19.51 -8.38
C THR A 138 22.58 -20.21 -8.40
N ALA A 139 22.58 -21.54 -8.39
CA ALA A 139 21.35 -22.31 -8.29
C ALA A 139 20.71 -22.07 -6.91
N GLY A 140 19.46 -21.60 -6.90
CA GLY A 140 18.68 -21.33 -5.69
C GLY A 140 18.42 -19.85 -5.38
N ASP A 141 19.24 -18.92 -5.91
CA ASP A 141 19.06 -17.47 -5.67
C ASP A 141 17.72 -16.94 -6.25
N ILE A 142 17.24 -17.59 -7.31
CA ILE A 142 16.02 -17.20 -8.03
C ILE A 142 14.75 -17.64 -7.28
N ASP A 143 14.81 -18.70 -6.47
CA ASP A 143 13.61 -19.30 -5.86
C ASP A 143 12.90 -18.31 -4.93
N SER A 144 13.65 -17.58 -4.11
CA SER A 144 13.11 -16.57 -3.19
C SER A 144 12.55 -15.37 -3.95
N LEU A 145 13.22 -14.94 -5.02
CA LEU A 145 12.70 -13.87 -5.88
C LEU A 145 11.36 -14.26 -6.52
N VAL A 146 11.28 -15.48 -7.08
CA VAL A 146 10.05 -16.00 -7.68
C VAL A 146 8.94 -16.17 -6.64
N LYS A 147 9.25 -16.64 -5.43
CA LYS A 147 8.30 -16.74 -4.31
C LYS A 147 7.76 -15.36 -3.90
N GLY A 148 8.63 -14.38 -3.72
CA GLY A 148 8.24 -13.01 -3.38
C GLY A 148 7.31 -12.41 -4.43
N ILE A 149 7.69 -12.50 -5.71
CA ILE A 149 6.84 -12.05 -6.84
C ILE A 149 5.51 -12.78 -6.86
N LYS A 150 5.51 -14.11 -6.65
CA LYS A 150 4.29 -14.91 -6.59
C LYS A 150 3.37 -14.44 -5.46
N GLY A 151 3.90 -14.13 -4.27
CA GLY A 151 3.11 -13.61 -3.16
C GLY A 151 2.39 -12.30 -3.48
N ILE A 152 3.04 -11.40 -4.24
CA ILE A 152 2.42 -10.17 -4.75
C ILE A 152 1.35 -10.50 -5.79
N VAL A 153 1.69 -11.35 -6.76
CA VAL A 153 0.81 -11.66 -7.91
C VAL A 153 -0.43 -12.46 -7.48
N GLU A 154 -0.37 -13.30 -6.46
CA GLU A 154 -1.52 -14.02 -5.89
C GLU A 154 -2.61 -13.08 -5.33
N VAL A 155 -2.27 -11.82 -5.02
CA VAL A 155 -3.25 -10.82 -4.60
C VAL A 155 -4.19 -10.45 -5.75
N VAL A 156 -3.69 -10.44 -6.99
CA VAL A 156 -4.41 -10.00 -8.20
C VAL A 156 -4.87 -11.16 -9.08
N LEU A 157 -4.13 -12.27 -9.11
CA LEU A 157 -4.50 -13.46 -9.88
C LEU A 157 -5.57 -14.29 -9.15
N LYS A 158 -6.84 -13.94 -9.40
CA LYS A 158 -7.96 -14.88 -9.26
C LYS A 158 -8.09 -15.77 -10.50
N GLU A 159 -7.67 -15.27 -11.66
CA GLU A 159 -7.60 -15.98 -12.93
C GLU A 159 -6.29 -15.60 -13.64
N GLY A 160 -5.43 -16.59 -13.86
CA GLY A 160 -4.12 -16.44 -14.49
C GLY A 160 -3.25 -17.62 -14.15
N LYS A 161 -2.75 -18.27 -15.18
CA LYS A 161 -1.92 -19.46 -15.11
C LYS A 161 -0.45 -19.02 -15.11
N HIS A 162 0.38 -19.54 -14.22
CA HIS A 162 1.82 -19.26 -14.23
C HIS A 162 2.50 -19.82 -15.51
N ASP A 163 1.81 -20.74 -16.18
CA ASP A 163 2.07 -21.30 -17.50
C ASP A 163 1.37 -20.53 -18.64
N ALA A 164 0.83 -19.33 -18.38
CA ALA A 164 0.28 -18.46 -19.41
C ALA A 164 1.41 -17.81 -20.23
N GLY A 165 1.98 -18.59 -21.14
CA GLY A 165 2.87 -18.20 -22.22
C GLY A 165 2.66 -19.17 -23.37
N ASP A 166 2.96 -18.77 -24.60
CA ASP A 166 3.14 -19.77 -25.64
C ASP A 166 4.57 -20.31 -25.56
N ASP A 167 4.79 -21.59 -25.87
CA ASP A 167 6.14 -22.19 -25.93
C ASP A 167 7.02 -21.57 -27.06
N LYS A 168 6.60 -20.42 -27.60
CA LYS A 168 7.31 -19.71 -28.65
C LYS A 168 8.37 -18.84 -27.99
N LYS A 169 9.60 -19.05 -28.43
CA LYS A 169 10.69 -18.12 -28.13
C LYS A 169 10.37 -16.78 -28.79
N ALA A 170 10.61 -15.68 -28.07
CA ALA A 170 10.66 -14.37 -28.68
C ALA A 170 11.66 -14.41 -29.85
N SER A 171 11.15 -14.17 -31.05
CA SER A 171 11.91 -14.11 -32.31
C SER A 171 12.64 -12.78 -32.45
#